data_AF-A0A8X6IIH2-F1
#
_entry.id   AF-A0A8X6IIH2-F1
#
_cell.length_a   1.000
_cell.length_b   1.000
_cell.length_c   1.000
_cell.angle_alpha   90.00
_cell.angle_beta   90.00
_cell.angle_gamma   90.00
#
_symmetry.space_group_name_H-M   'P 1'
#
loop_
_entity.id
_entity.type
_entity.pdbx_description
1 polymer ?
#
loop_
_entity_poly.entity_id
_entity_poly.type
_entity_poly.pdbx_seq_one_letter_code
_entity_poly.pdbx_strand_id
1 'polypeptide(L)'
;MDNSEFQDIDEEFFDFLMKTKESLARLSQDSDTQENTMDEESAFLRFIADLKKDLPTVYEEKKNPTISFSSRNASPVIKQRSLSIPDSERLSSKQDGKTKSKSMSNDISIILNEMENEAEKDFKRNRVLCTNKLYHFFNKKIFNSRLPEDMPVEWSDNLRTTAGYTHCRRNDEEYSCRIELSTKVVTSFDRLRDTLLHEMCHAAVWLVNKQRCQHGPLWQTWASRCNLILPQIQVPTRCHDYQISYRFIYKCRKCNWKAGRHSKCPRLLESKCPNCGGSTYLEKS
;
A
#
# COMPACT_ATOMS: atom_id res chain seq x y z
N MET A 1 13.55 -21.53 -12.71
CA MET A 1 12.51 -20.63 -12.16
C MET A 1 12.58 -19.38 -13.00
N ASP A 2 11.46 -19.11 -13.66
CA ASP A 2 11.36 -18.36 -14.90
C ASP A 2 11.69 -16.87 -14.72
N ASN A 3 12.34 -16.27 -15.71
CA ASN A 3 12.76 -14.87 -15.71
C ASN A 3 11.64 -13.94 -16.23
N SER A 4 10.53 -14.50 -16.73
CA SER A 4 9.37 -13.77 -17.26
C SER A 4 8.53 -13.10 -16.17
N GLU A 5 8.28 -13.83 -15.07
CA GLU A 5 7.35 -13.42 -14.00
C GLU A 5 7.75 -12.12 -13.27
N PHE A 6 9.04 -11.74 -13.29
CA PHE A 6 9.55 -10.55 -12.61
C PHE A 6 9.72 -9.34 -13.53
N GLN A 7 9.75 -9.56 -14.85
CA GLN A 7 9.81 -8.50 -15.85
C GLN A 7 8.39 -7.96 -16.13
N ASP A 8 7.39 -8.83 -16.02
CA ASP A 8 5.97 -8.48 -16.12
C ASP A 8 5.51 -7.52 -15.01
N ILE A 9 6.08 -7.59 -13.80
CA ILE A 9 5.67 -6.76 -12.65
C ILE A 9 6.06 -5.28 -12.83
N ASP A 10 7.25 -5.01 -13.38
CA ASP A 10 7.73 -3.64 -13.64
C ASP A 10 6.98 -3.02 -14.83
N GLU A 11 6.64 -3.84 -15.83
CA GLU A 11 5.87 -3.42 -17.00
C GLU A 11 4.38 -3.18 -16.66
N GLU A 12 3.77 -4.04 -15.85
CA GLU A 12 2.38 -3.89 -15.38
C GLU A 12 2.21 -2.68 -14.46
N PHE A 13 3.17 -2.43 -13.55
CA PHE A 13 3.17 -1.23 -12.73
C PHE A 13 3.37 0.03 -13.59
N PHE A 14 4.24 -0.02 -14.59
CA PHE A 14 4.44 1.10 -15.49
C PHE A 14 3.21 1.39 -16.34
N ASP A 15 2.58 0.35 -16.90
CA ASP A 15 1.32 0.46 -17.64
C ASP A 15 0.19 1.00 -16.75
N PHE A 16 0.13 0.56 -15.49
CA PHE A 16 -0.78 1.11 -14.49
C PHE A 16 -0.52 2.60 -14.24
N LEU A 17 0.74 3.02 -14.06
CA LEU A 17 1.10 4.42 -13.86
C LEU A 17 0.78 5.28 -15.10
N MET A 18 0.95 4.73 -16.30
CA MET A 18 0.60 5.42 -17.54
C MET A 18 -0.92 5.53 -17.73
N LYS A 19 -1.70 4.50 -17.41
CA LYS A 19 -3.18 4.57 -17.34
C LYS A 19 -3.67 5.57 -16.29
N THR A 20 -2.98 5.62 -15.16
CA THR A 20 -3.21 6.58 -14.07
C THR A 20 -2.94 8.02 -14.54
N LYS A 21 -1.87 8.23 -15.32
CA LYS A 21 -1.54 9.50 -15.98
C LYS A 21 -2.64 9.92 -16.96
N GLU A 22 -3.07 9.04 -17.85
CA GLU A 22 -4.14 9.33 -18.82
C GLU A 22 -5.45 9.72 -18.11
N SER A 23 -5.74 9.08 -16.98
CA SER A 23 -6.92 9.40 -16.16
C SER A 23 -6.82 10.77 -15.49
N LEU A 24 -5.63 11.18 -15.03
CA LEU A 24 -5.38 12.52 -14.50
C LEU A 24 -5.50 13.60 -15.58
N ALA A 25 -4.93 13.36 -16.77
CA ALA A 25 -4.98 14.30 -17.88
C ALA A 25 -6.44 14.56 -18.32
N ARG A 26 -7.30 13.54 -18.31
CA ARG A 26 -8.73 13.66 -18.62
C ARG A 26 -9.50 14.45 -17.55
N LEU A 27 -9.18 14.29 -16.26
CA LEU A 27 -9.82 15.05 -15.17
C LEU A 27 -9.44 16.53 -15.16
N SER A 28 -8.27 16.89 -15.68
CA SER A 28 -7.83 18.29 -15.82
C SER A 28 -8.48 19.03 -17.00
N GLN A 29 -9.12 18.30 -17.93
CA GLN A 29 -9.76 18.90 -19.12
C GLN A 29 -11.19 19.40 -18.86
N ASP A 30 -11.79 19.08 -17.71
CA ASP A 30 -13.13 19.58 -17.30
C ASP A 30 -13.07 20.93 -16.55
N SER A 31 -11.90 21.55 -16.43
CA SER A 31 -11.73 22.91 -15.89
C SER A 31 -10.89 23.75 -16.85
N ASP A 32 -11.50 24.78 -17.45
CA ASP A 32 -10.89 25.76 -18.36
C ASP A 32 -9.69 26.50 -17.71
N THR A 33 -8.51 25.87 -17.75
CA THR A 33 -7.22 26.50 -17.47
C THR A 33 -6.14 25.82 -18.33
N GLN A 34 -6.02 26.27 -19.59
CA GLN A 34 -5.15 25.64 -20.60
C GLN A 34 -3.67 26.12 -20.59
N GLU A 35 -3.22 26.90 -19.61
CA GLU A 35 -1.85 27.47 -19.64
C GLU A 35 -0.77 26.75 -18.81
N ASN A 36 -1.08 25.71 -18.03
CA ASN A 36 -0.09 25.02 -17.15
C ASN A 36 0.12 23.52 -17.40
N THR A 37 -0.54 22.92 -18.40
CA THR A 37 -0.59 21.45 -18.57
C THR A 37 0.77 20.81 -18.91
N MET A 38 1.64 21.50 -19.66
CA MET A 38 2.97 20.99 -20.04
C MET A 38 3.97 20.90 -18.88
N ASP A 39 3.88 21.83 -17.91
CA ASP A 39 4.76 21.87 -16.74
C ASP A 39 4.32 20.83 -15.70
N GLU A 40 3.02 20.67 -15.49
CA GLU A 40 2.46 19.63 -14.63
C GLU A 40 2.72 18.21 -15.16
N GLU A 41 2.66 18.00 -16.48
CA GLU A 41 2.97 16.72 -17.11
C GLU A 41 4.45 16.34 -16.95
N SER A 42 5.35 17.30 -17.12
CA SER A 42 6.79 17.13 -16.86
C SER A 42 7.09 16.89 -15.39
N ALA A 43 6.38 17.57 -14.48
CA ALA A 43 6.53 17.39 -13.03
C ALA A 43 6.06 16.00 -12.58
N PHE A 44 4.95 15.49 -13.11
CA PHE A 44 4.44 14.15 -12.82
C PHE A 44 5.40 13.06 -13.31
N LEU A 45 5.91 13.17 -14.55
CA LEU A 45 6.88 12.20 -15.08
C LEU A 45 8.20 12.23 -14.30
N ARG A 46 8.68 13.41 -13.89
CA ARG A 46 9.85 13.55 -13.00
C ARG A 46 9.58 12.92 -11.63
N PHE A 47 8.39 13.10 -11.07
CA PHE A 47 7.99 12.46 -9.81
C PHE A 47 7.98 10.93 -9.92
N ILE A 48 7.44 10.37 -11.00
CA ILE A 48 7.48 8.92 -11.26
C ILE A 48 8.92 8.43 -11.44
N ALA A 49 9.74 9.15 -12.22
CA ALA A 49 11.15 8.81 -12.42
C ALA A 49 11.94 8.86 -11.09
N ASP A 50 11.65 9.82 -10.22
CA ASP A 50 12.25 9.91 -8.89
C ASP A 50 11.80 8.78 -7.97
N LEU A 51 10.53 8.38 -8.02
CA LEU A 51 10.07 7.19 -7.30
C LEU A 51 10.81 5.93 -7.77
N LYS A 52 11.08 5.81 -9.08
CA LYS A 52 11.82 4.69 -9.68
C LYS A 52 13.27 4.57 -9.22
N LYS A 53 13.96 5.68 -8.94
CA LYS A 53 15.39 5.66 -8.55
C LYS A 53 15.66 4.82 -7.29
N ASP A 54 14.70 4.76 -6.38
CA ASP A 54 14.82 4.06 -5.09
C ASP A 54 14.04 2.72 -5.07
N LEU A 55 13.40 2.33 -6.17
CA LEU A 55 12.88 0.97 -6.32
C LEU A 55 14.05 -0.02 -6.50
N PRO A 56 13.91 -1.30 -6.12
CA PRO A 56 14.94 -2.30 -6.38
C PRO A 56 15.24 -2.38 -7.88
N THR A 57 16.29 -1.68 -8.33
CA THR A 57 16.72 -1.68 -9.72
C THR A 57 17.21 -3.08 -10.06
N VAL A 58 16.47 -3.81 -10.89
CA VAL A 58 17.05 -4.90 -11.66
C VAL A 58 17.21 -4.39 -13.09
N TYR A 59 18.49 -4.35 -13.51
CA TYR A 59 19.03 -4.02 -14.83
C TYR A 59 19.38 -2.55 -15.11
N GLU A 60 20.69 -2.30 -15.13
CA GLU A 60 21.28 -1.23 -15.94
C GLU A 60 21.06 -1.52 -17.43
N GLU A 61 20.64 -0.50 -18.18
CA GLU A 61 20.66 -0.50 -19.64
C GLU A 61 22.10 -0.68 -20.14
N LYS A 62 22.41 -1.87 -20.68
CA LYS A 62 23.60 -2.00 -21.52
C LYS A 62 23.34 -1.26 -22.83
N LYS A 63 23.90 -0.06 -22.94
CA LYS A 63 24.18 0.61 -24.21
C LYS A 63 24.88 -0.38 -25.15
N ASN A 64 24.23 -0.80 -26.22
CA ASN A 64 24.91 -1.51 -27.29
C ASN A 64 25.51 -0.49 -28.27
N PRO A 65 26.80 -0.60 -28.60
CA PRO A 65 27.42 0.22 -29.63
C PRO A 65 26.96 -0.22 -31.02
N THR A 66 26.84 0.77 -31.90
CA THR A 66 26.53 0.70 -33.32
C THR A 66 27.35 -0.37 -34.07
N ILE A 67 26.70 -1.31 -34.75
CA ILE A 67 27.25 -1.98 -35.95
C ILE A 67 26.13 -2.17 -36.99
N SER A 68 26.45 -1.78 -38.22
CA SER A 68 25.64 -1.73 -39.43
C SER A 68 25.51 -3.07 -40.18
N PHE A 69 24.35 -3.24 -40.84
CA PHE A 69 24.09 -3.86 -42.16
C PHE A 69 24.58 -5.29 -42.49
N SER A 70 23.63 -6.23 -42.67
CA SER A 70 23.16 -6.74 -44.00
C SER A 70 22.59 -8.17 -43.99
N SER A 71 21.32 -8.28 -44.37
CA SER A 71 20.71 -9.20 -45.37
C SER A 71 21.17 -10.68 -45.49
N ARG A 72 20.29 -11.64 -45.19
CA ARG A 72 19.51 -12.49 -46.16
C ARG A 72 19.06 -13.84 -45.55
N ASN A 73 17.74 -14.07 -45.69
CA ASN A 73 16.95 -15.29 -45.82
C ASN A 73 17.65 -16.67 -45.74
N ALA A 74 17.10 -17.58 -44.92
CA ALA A 74 16.36 -18.78 -45.38
C ALA A 74 15.95 -19.67 -44.19
N SER A 75 14.81 -20.32 -44.35
CA SER A 75 14.23 -21.40 -43.54
C SER A 75 13.89 -22.54 -44.55
N PRO A 76 13.42 -23.76 -44.19
CA PRO A 76 13.27 -24.37 -42.86
C PRO A 76 13.48 -25.92 -42.80
N VAL A 77 13.18 -26.51 -41.62
CA VAL A 77 12.65 -27.87 -41.32
C VAL A 77 13.59 -29.11 -41.27
N ILE A 78 13.57 -29.85 -40.12
CA ILE A 78 13.12 -31.27 -39.90
C ILE A 78 13.84 -32.02 -38.74
N LYS A 79 13.02 -32.40 -37.74
CA LYS A 79 12.91 -33.62 -36.89
C LYS A 79 14.03 -34.18 -35.97
N GLN A 80 13.61 -34.32 -34.69
CA GLN A 80 13.53 -35.52 -33.83
C GLN A 80 14.73 -36.11 -33.04
N ARG A 81 14.59 -35.99 -31.70
CA ARG A 81 14.50 -37.03 -30.64
C ARG A 81 15.77 -37.71 -30.05
N SER A 82 15.69 -37.84 -28.71
CA SER A 82 16.23 -38.83 -27.73
C SER A 82 17.64 -38.70 -27.07
N LEU A 83 17.58 -38.40 -25.75
CA LEU A 83 18.20 -39.04 -24.55
C LEU A 83 19.58 -39.73 -24.65
N SER A 84 20.57 -39.28 -23.86
CA SER A 84 21.16 -39.95 -22.67
C SER A 84 22.54 -39.36 -22.24
N ILE A 85 22.77 -39.29 -20.92
CA ILE A 85 23.99 -38.95 -20.13
C ILE A 85 24.78 -40.29 -19.93
N PRO A 86 26.14 -40.41 -19.75
CA PRO A 86 26.94 -39.71 -18.73
C PRO A 86 28.46 -39.42 -18.96
N ASP A 87 28.99 -38.64 -18.00
CA ASP A 87 30.34 -38.55 -17.40
C ASP A 87 31.59 -38.26 -18.25
N SER A 88 32.29 -37.15 -17.97
CA SER A 88 33.34 -37.09 -16.93
C SER A 88 34.22 -35.82 -17.02
N GLU A 89 34.59 -35.28 -15.84
CA GLU A 89 35.75 -34.40 -15.52
C GLU A 89 35.79 -32.98 -16.14
N ARG A 90 36.31 -31.91 -15.53
CA ARG A 90 36.84 -31.54 -14.21
C ARG A 90 37.21 -30.04 -14.37
N LEU A 91 37.01 -29.23 -13.34
CA LEU A 91 37.84 -28.08 -12.91
C LEU A 91 37.02 -26.90 -12.34
N SER A 92 37.17 -26.74 -11.03
CA SER A 92 37.32 -25.50 -10.25
C SER A 92 37.10 -24.17 -10.96
N SER A 93 36.17 -23.36 -10.44
CA SER A 93 36.49 -22.01 -9.93
C SER A 93 35.26 -21.32 -9.30
N LYS A 94 35.48 -20.77 -8.10
CA LYS A 94 34.65 -19.78 -7.40
C LYS A 94 34.23 -18.64 -8.33
N GLN A 95 32.94 -18.26 -8.35
CA GLN A 95 32.40 -16.90 -8.59
C GLN A 95 30.98 -16.89 -7.98
N ASP A 96 30.76 -16.34 -6.79
CA ASP A 96 30.49 -14.92 -6.48
C ASP A 96 29.54 -14.23 -7.45
N GLY A 97 28.39 -13.77 -6.93
CA GLY A 97 27.56 -12.73 -7.54
C GLY A 97 26.10 -13.10 -7.83
N LYS A 98 25.25 -13.37 -6.82
CA LYS A 98 23.80 -13.46 -7.03
C LYS A 98 22.98 -13.25 -5.74
N THR A 99 22.61 -12.00 -5.39
CA THR A 99 21.49 -11.68 -4.46
C THR A 99 21.46 -10.18 -4.15
N LYS A 100 20.46 -9.44 -4.63
CA LYS A 100 20.09 -8.15 -4.00
C LYS A 100 18.58 -7.95 -3.96
N SER A 101 17.87 -8.21 -5.06
CA SER A 101 16.41 -8.02 -5.12
C SER A 101 15.62 -9.04 -4.26
N LYS A 102 15.95 -10.35 -4.34
CA LYS A 102 15.40 -11.37 -3.41
C LYS A 102 15.82 -11.16 -1.95
N SER A 103 16.99 -10.54 -1.72
CA SER A 103 17.46 -10.23 -0.37
C SER A 103 16.55 -9.18 0.26
N MET A 104 16.27 -8.08 -0.45
CA MET A 104 15.52 -6.96 0.11
C MET A 104 14.08 -7.31 0.51
N SER A 105 13.33 -8.06 -0.31
CA SER A 105 11.96 -8.48 0.05
C SER A 105 11.96 -9.45 1.24
N ASN A 106 12.97 -10.32 1.35
CA ASN A 106 13.16 -11.19 2.51
C ASN A 106 13.51 -10.36 3.76
N ASP A 107 14.41 -9.38 3.65
CA ASP A 107 14.83 -8.51 4.75
C ASP A 107 13.65 -7.69 5.28
N ILE A 108 12.80 -7.16 4.40
CA ILE A 108 11.59 -6.42 4.78
C ILE A 108 10.61 -7.33 5.52
N SER A 109 10.38 -8.54 5.01
CA SER A 109 9.49 -9.52 5.64
C SER A 109 9.98 -9.90 7.04
N ILE A 110 11.29 -10.10 7.20
CA ILE A 110 11.91 -10.41 8.50
C ILE A 110 11.68 -9.27 9.49
N ILE A 111 11.97 -8.02 9.09
CA ILE A 111 11.80 -6.85 9.97
C ILE A 111 10.33 -6.69 10.39
N LEU A 112 9.39 -6.86 9.46
CA LEU A 112 7.97 -6.74 9.78
C LEU A 112 7.49 -7.85 10.71
N ASN A 113 7.96 -9.09 10.50
CA ASN A 113 7.66 -10.21 11.39
C ASN A 113 8.27 -10.00 12.80
N GLU A 114 9.46 -9.42 12.91
CA GLU A 114 10.06 -9.07 14.21
C GLU A 114 9.19 -8.03 14.95
N MET A 115 8.74 -7.00 14.25
CA MET A 115 7.84 -5.98 14.81
C MET A 115 6.48 -6.58 15.19
N GLU A 116 5.96 -7.51 14.40
CA GLU A 116 4.72 -8.24 14.68
C GLU A 116 4.84 -9.06 15.97
N ASN A 117 5.90 -9.87 16.08
CA ASN A 117 6.16 -10.68 17.27
C ASN A 117 6.33 -9.83 18.55
N GLU A 118 6.89 -8.62 18.42
CA GLU A 118 6.97 -7.67 19.54
C GLU A 118 5.60 -7.11 19.92
N ALA A 119 4.75 -6.87 18.93
CA ALA A 119 3.41 -6.34 19.09
C ALA A 119 2.43 -7.39 19.66
N GLU A 120 2.48 -8.65 19.21
CA GLU A 120 1.52 -9.70 19.58
C GLU A 120 1.55 -10.07 21.06
N LYS A 121 2.69 -9.90 21.75
CA LYS A 121 2.83 -10.19 23.19
C LYS A 121 1.85 -9.38 24.05
N ASP A 122 1.66 -8.10 23.73
CA ASP A 122 0.67 -7.21 24.34
C ASP A 122 0.43 -6.02 23.42
N PHE A 123 -0.39 -6.23 22.40
CA PHE A 123 -0.61 -5.21 21.36
C PHE A 123 -1.12 -3.90 21.96
N LYS A 124 -2.04 -3.97 22.92
CA LYS A 124 -2.63 -2.76 23.51
C LYS A 124 -1.58 -1.89 24.21
N ARG A 125 -0.64 -2.51 24.93
CA ARG A 125 0.46 -1.81 25.60
C ARG A 125 1.53 -1.34 24.62
N ASN A 126 1.84 -2.14 23.61
CA ASN A 126 2.95 -1.90 22.69
C ASN A 126 2.56 -1.07 21.46
N ARG A 127 1.27 -0.88 21.18
CA ARG A 127 0.77 -0.27 19.94
C ARG A 127 1.42 1.07 19.61
N VAL A 128 1.64 1.95 20.59
CA VAL A 128 2.23 3.28 20.35
C VAL A 128 3.68 3.14 19.89
N LEU A 129 4.46 2.29 20.55
CA LEU A 129 5.83 1.99 20.17
C LEU A 129 5.89 1.36 18.78
N CYS A 130 5.03 0.37 18.52
CA CYS A 130 4.94 -0.31 17.23
C CYS A 130 4.51 0.66 16.12
N THR A 131 3.56 1.56 16.37
CA THR A 131 3.14 2.60 15.43
C THR A 131 4.31 3.48 15.04
N ASN A 132 5.10 3.96 16.01
CA ASN A 132 6.26 4.79 15.73
C ASN A 132 7.30 4.02 14.90
N LYS A 133 7.64 2.78 15.29
CA LYS A 133 8.58 1.94 14.53
C LYS A 133 8.11 1.71 13.08
N LEU A 134 6.84 1.34 12.90
CA LEU A 134 6.25 1.13 11.58
C LEU A 134 6.22 2.40 10.73
N TYR A 135 5.86 3.53 11.34
CA TYR A 135 5.82 4.82 10.64
C TYR A 135 7.19 5.16 10.04
N HIS A 136 8.26 5.11 10.84
CA HIS A 136 9.61 5.41 10.38
C HIS A 136 10.07 4.40 9.31
N PHE A 137 9.75 3.12 9.51
CA PHE A 137 10.04 2.08 8.54
C PHE A 137 9.39 2.36 7.18
N PHE A 138 8.08 2.62 7.17
CA PHE A 138 7.34 2.94 5.95
C PHE A 138 7.79 4.24 5.32
N ASN A 139 7.97 5.30 6.13
CA ASN A 139 8.43 6.59 5.61
C ASN A 139 9.76 6.41 4.87
N LYS A 140 10.72 5.72 5.48
CA LYS A 140 12.03 5.46 4.87
C LYS A 140 11.94 4.56 3.63
N LYS A 141 11.21 3.44 3.71
CA LYS A 141 11.24 2.40 2.67
C LYS A 141 10.29 2.67 1.51
N ILE A 142 9.13 3.25 1.77
CA ILE A 142 8.05 3.41 0.78
C ILE A 142 7.94 4.85 0.34
N PHE A 143 8.02 5.80 1.27
CA PHE A 143 7.83 7.22 0.97
C PHE A 143 9.16 7.98 0.79
N ASN A 144 10.29 7.27 0.74
CA ASN A 144 11.64 7.79 0.55
C ASN A 144 11.98 8.96 1.51
N SER A 145 11.51 8.87 2.75
CA SER A 145 11.63 9.90 3.79
C SER A 145 11.06 11.27 3.40
N ARG A 146 10.08 11.30 2.49
CA ARG A 146 9.40 12.54 2.05
C ARG A 146 8.27 12.98 2.98
N LEU A 147 7.86 12.14 3.95
CA LEU A 147 6.96 12.57 5.02
C LEU A 147 7.79 13.09 6.21
N PRO A 148 7.27 14.06 7.00
CA PRO A 148 7.95 14.57 8.18
C PRO A 148 8.28 13.46 9.18
N GLU A 149 9.52 13.41 9.69
CA GLU A 149 9.93 12.37 10.64
C GLU A 149 9.12 12.41 11.94
N ASP A 150 8.67 13.59 12.34
CA ASP A 150 7.89 13.88 13.52
C ASP A 150 6.38 14.04 13.25
N MET A 151 5.87 13.56 12.09
CA MET A 151 4.45 13.67 11.78
C MET A 151 3.59 12.97 12.86
N PRO A 152 2.63 13.65 13.50
CA PRO A 152 1.90 13.06 14.62
C PRO A 152 1.03 11.88 14.17
N VAL A 153 1.16 10.76 14.88
CA VAL A 153 0.27 9.59 14.77
C VAL A 153 -0.37 9.33 16.14
N GLU A 154 -1.64 9.70 16.28
CA GLU A 154 -2.36 9.72 17.54
C GLU A 154 -3.37 8.57 17.64
N TRP A 155 -3.58 8.04 18.85
CA TRP A 155 -4.57 7.00 19.10
C TRP A 155 -5.85 7.58 19.73
N SER A 156 -7.01 7.21 19.19
CA SER A 156 -8.29 7.79 19.55
C SER A 156 -9.34 6.75 19.93
N ASP A 157 -10.01 7.00 21.06
CA ASP A 157 -11.18 6.23 21.50
C ASP A 157 -12.49 6.71 20.84
N ASN A 158 -12.44 7.80 20.07
CA ASN A 158 -13.61 8.42 19.45
C ASN A 158 -13.94 7.78 18.10
N LEU A 159 -12.93 7.28 17.37
CA LEU A 159 -13.12 6.51 16.14
C LEU A 159 -13.70 5.14 16.48
N ARG A 160 -14.97 4.90 16.11
CA ARG A 160 -15.74 3.70 16.49
C ARG A 160 -16.05 2.76 15.33
N THR A 161 -16.04 3.29 14.11
CA THR A 161 -16.41 2.60 12.87
C THR A 161 -15.30 2.66 11.82
N THR A 162 -14.41 3.65 11.92
CA THR A 162 -13.29 3.84 11.00
C THR A 162 -11.99 3.45 11.70
N ALA A 163 -11.08 2.80 10.98
CA ALA A 163 -9.80 2.34 11.52
C ALA A 163 -8.79 3.48 11.69
N GLY A 164 -8.72 4.38 10.72
CA GLY A 164 -7.82 5.53 10.73
C GLY A 164 -8.45 6.75 10.07
N TYR A 165 -7.82 7.90 10.26
CA TYR A 165 -8.18 9.12 9.55
C TYR A 165 -6.97 10.05 9.42
N THR A 166 -6.75 10.58 8.23
CA THR A 166 -5.71 11.57 7.97
C THR A 166 -6.29 12.98 8.01
N HIS A 167 -5.82 13.80 8.95
CA HIS A 167 -6.18 15.19 9.08
C HIS A 167 -5.12 16.07 8.43
N CYS A 168 -5.43 16.66 7.28
CA CYS A 168 -4.52 17.54 6.58
C CYS A 168 -5.02 18.99 6.56
N ARG A 169 -4.10 19.92 6.73
CA ARG A 169 -4.35 21.36 6.78
C ARG A 169 -3.31 22.11 5.95
N ARG A 170 -3.70 23.29 5.48
CA ARG A 170 -2.81 24.25 4.84
C ARG A 170 -2.96 25.58 5.55
N ASN A 171 -1.87 26.10 6.10
CA ASN A 171 -1.79 27.45 6.64
C ASN A 171 -0.86 28.23 5.71
N ASP A 172 -1.41 29.17 4.95
CA ASP A 172 -0.69 29.88 3.89
C ASP A 172 0.01 28.92 2.90
N GLU A 173 1.34 28.87 2.92
CA GLU A 173 2.18 28.00 2.09
C GLU A 173 2.63 26.71 2.81
N GLU A 174 2.32 26.56 4.10
CA GLU A 174 2.73 25.41 4.90
C GLU A 174 1.65 24.32 4.88
N TYR A 175 2.04 23.13 4.43
CA TYR A 175 1.19 21.93 4.41
C TYR A 175 1.56 21.05 5.58
N SER A 176 0.57 20.69 6.41
CA SER A 176 0.74 19.79 7.54
C SER A 176 -0.33 18.69 7.55
N CYS A 177 0.01 17.52 8.08
CA CYS A 177 -0.95 16.45 8.35
C CYS A 177 -0.67 15.81 9.71
N ARG A 178 -1.69 15.16 10.27
CA ARG A 178 -1.57 14.18 11.34
C ARG A 178 -2.46 12.98 11.05
N ILE A 179 -2.08 11.81 11.56
CA ILE A 179 -2.85 10.58 11.42
C ILE A 179 -3.50 10.27 12.78
N GLU A 180 -4.78 9.89 12.76
CA GLU A 180 -5.52 9.43 13.93
C GLU A 180 -5.91 7.96 13.73
N LEU A 181 -5.59 7.08 14.68
CA LEU A 181 -5.86 5.64 14.63
C LEU A 181 -6.87 5.23 15.72
N SER A 182 -7.81 4.35 15.38
CA SER A 182 -8.84 3.88 16.29
C SER A 182 -8.32 2.81 17.25
N THR A 183 -8.45 3.06 18.55
CA THR A 183 -8.18 2.06 19.59
C THR A 183 -9.15 0.87 19.57
N LYS A 184 -10.31 1.03 18.91
CA LYS A 184 -11.44 0.08 18.91
C LYS A 184 -11.51 -0.77 17.65
N VAL A 185 -10.94 -0.29 16.55
CA VAL A 185 -10.94 -0.97 15.25
C VAL A 185 -9.55 -1.55 14.95
N VAL A 186 -8.48 -0.80 15.24
CA VAL A 186 -7.10 -1.23 15.07
C VAL A 186 -6.66 -1.98 16.33
N THR A 187 -6.89 -3.30 16.33
CA THR A 187 -6.73 -4.17 17.51
C THR A 187 -5.66 -5.26 17.35
N SER A 188 -4.98 -5.30 16.21
CA SER A 188 -3.88 -6.23 15.93
C SER A 188 -2.80 -5.55 15.10
N PHE A 189 -1.63 -6.18 15.01
CA PHE A 189 -0.50 -5.66 14.24
C PHE A 189 -0.83 -5.51 12.75
N ASP A 190 -1.39 -6.53 12.12
CA ASP A 190 -1.86 -6.45 10.73
C ASP A 190 -2.77 -5.24 10.47
N ARG A 191 -3.77 -5.03 11.35
CA ARG A 191 -4.67 -3.88 11.22
C ARG A 191 -3.93 -2.56 11.34
N LEU A 192 -2.96 -2.48 12.25
CA LEU A 192 -2.13 -1.29 12.42
C LEU A 192 -1.30 -1.05 11.16
N ARG A 193 -0.62 -2.08 10.68
CA ARG A 193 0.23 -2.05 9.49
C ARG A 193 -0.55 -1.53 8.28
N ASP A 194 -1.68 -2.15 7.97
CA ASP A 194 -2.45 -1.87 6.77
C ASP A 194 -3.15 -0.49 6.86
N THR A 195 -3.75 -0.18 8.03
CA THR A 195 -4.41 1.12 8.26
C THR A 195 -3.40 2.26 8.23
N LEU A 196 -2.27 2.12 8.92
CA LEU A 196 -1.24 3.16 8.95
C LEU A 196 -0.71 3.43 7.55
N LEU A 197 -0.44 2.38 6.77
CA LEU A 197 0.05 2.52 5.40
C LEU A 197 -0.98 3.22 4.50
N HIS A 198 -2.27 2.90 4.65
CA HIS A 198 -3.37 3.59 3.97
C HIS A 198 -3.39 5.10 4.26
N GLU A 199 -3.35 5.46 5.54
CA GLU A 199 -3.37 6.87 5.97
C GLU A 199 -2.09 7.61 5.55
N MET A 200 -0.93 6.94 5.57
CA MET A 200 0.32 7.51 5.05
C MET A 200 0.27 7.79 3.54
N CYS A 201 -0.43 6.97 2.75
CA CYS A 201 -0.68 7.28 1.34
C CYS A 201 -1.50 8.57 1.17
N HIS A 202 -2.54 8.79 2.00
CA HIS A 202 -3.26 10.07 2.01
C HIS A 202 -2.35 11.24 2.40
N ALA A 203 -1.53 11.06 3.44
CA ALA A 203 -0.57 12.08 3.86
C ALA A 203 0.45 12.40 2.76
N ALA A 204 0.94 11.41 2.02
CA ALA A 204 1.88 11.60 0.92
C ALA A 204 1.29 12.41 -0.23
N VAL A 205 0.04 12.13 -0.62
CA VAL A 205 -0.66 12.93 -1.63
C VAL A 205 -0.75 14.41 -1.20
N TRP A 206 -1.07 14.66 0.07
CA TRP A 206 -1.17 16.04 0.56
C TRP A 206 0.19 16.73 0.72
N LEU A 207 1.16 16.07 1.34
CA LEU A 207 2.43 16.68 1.72
C LEU A 207 3.43 16.70 0.59
N VAL A 208 3.47 15.66 -0.26
CA VAL A 208 4.43 15.55 -1.36
C VAL A 208 3.83 16.12 -2.64
N ASN A 209 2.60 15.73 -2.99
CA ASN A 209 1.99 16.17 -4.23
C ASN A 209 1.21 17.48 -4.11
N LYS A 210 0.97 17.98 -2.89
CA LYS A 210 0.22 19.23 -2.62
C LYS A 210 -1.21 19.21 -3.18
N GLN A 211 -1.80 18.02 -3.29
CA GLN A 211 -3.12 17.81 -3.88
C GLN A 211 -4.13 17.32 -2.83
N ARG A 212 -5.41 17.70 -3.01
CA ARG A 212 -6.52 17.17 -2.20
C ARG A 212 -7.26 16.11 -2.99
N CYS A 213 -6.95 14.84 -2.75
CA CYS A 213 -7.79 13.76 -3.25
C CYS A 213 -7.94 12.66 -2.18
N GLN A 214 -9.07 11.95 -2.20
CA GLN A 214 -9.25 10.77 -1.36
C GLN A 214 -8.43 9.62 -1.96
N HIS A 215 -9.00 8.88 -2.91
CA HIS A 215 -8.35 7.71 -3.55
C HIS A 215 -8.14 7.91 -5.05
N GLY A 216 -7.78 9.14 -5.43
CA GLY A 216 -7.51 9.52 -6.82
C GLY A 216 -6.24 8.86 -7.38
N PRO A 217 -5.90 9.15 -8.64
CA PRO A 217 -4.77 8.51 -9.32
C PRO A 217 -3.43 8.64 -8.57
N LEU A 218 -3.14 9.79 -7.96
CA LEU A 218 -1.94 9.98 -7.12
C LEU A 218 -1.90 9.06 -5.90
N TRP A 219 -3.04 8.89 -5.22
CA TRP A 219 -3.14 7.96 -4.10
C TRP A 219 -2.89 6.53 -4.58
N GLN A 220 -3.42 6.18 -5.75
CA GLN A 220 -3.21 4.86 -6.35
C GLN A 220 -1.74 4.63 -6.73
N THR A 221 -1.02 5.65 -7.20
CA THR A 221 0.44 5.57 -7.41
C THR A 221 1.18 5.19 -6.12
N TRP A 222 0.85 5.84 -5.00
CA TRP A 222 1.45 5.51 -3.70
C TRP A 222 1.04 4.11 -3.21
N ALA A 223 -0.23 3.74 -3.34
CA ALA A 223 -0.72 2.41 -2.97
C ALA A 223 -0.05 1.31 -3.80
N SER A 224 0.10 1.50 -5.11
CA SER A 224 0.77 0.54 -5.99
C SER A 224 2.27 0.44 -5.67
N ARG A 225 2.93 1.55 -5.30
CA ARG A 225 4.31 1.51 -4.80
C ARG A 225 4.42 0.68 -3.51
N CYS A 226 3.44 0.78 -2.61
CA CYS A 226 3.40 -0.07 -1.41
C CYS A 226 3.40 -1.55 -1.79
N ASN A 227 2.58 -1.95 -2.76
CA ASN A 227 2.45 -3.34 -3.20
C ASN A 227 3.75 -3.91 -3.78
N LEU A 228 4.46 -3.09 -4.55
CA LEU A 228 5.73 -3.53 -5.14
C LEU A 228 6.80 -3.79 -4.08
N ILE A 229 6.83 -2.97 -3.03
CA ILE A 229 7.83 -3.07 -1.97
C ILE A 229 7.42 -4.13 -0.94
N LEU A 230 6.12 -4.31 -0.73
CA LEU A 230 5.50 -5.21 0.24
C LEU A 230 4.53 -6.20 -0.44
N PRO A 231 4.99 -7.07 -1.36
CA PRO A 231 4.09 -7.94 -2.13
C PRO A 231 3.32 -8.95 -1.27
N GLN A 232 3.87 -9.30 -0.11
CA GLN A 232 3.23 -10.17 0.88
C GLN A 232 2.13 -9.47 1.72
N ILE A 233 2.00 -8.15 1.60
CA ILE A 233 0.98 -7.37 2.28
C ILE A 233 -0.06 -6.98 1.24
N GLN A 234 -1.31 -7.37 1.47
CA GLN A 234 -2.39 -6.94 0.60
C GLN A 234 -2.48 -5.42 0.64
N VAL A 235 -2.55 -4.84 -0.56
CA VAL A 235 -2.68 -3.41 -0.84
C VAL A 235 -3.53 -2.70 0.20
N PRO A 236 -3.19 -1.45 0.61
CA PRO A 236 -4.18 -0.59 1.23
C PRO A 236 -5.40 -0.53 0.31
N THR A 237 -6.49 -1.21 0.65
CA THR A 237 -7.74 -1.11 -0.09
C THR A 237 -8.43 0.19 0.28
N ARG A 238 -9.30 0.71 -0.59
CA ARG A 238 -10.08 1.94 -0.30
C ARG A 238 -10.86 1.84 1.01
N CYS A 239 -11.33 0.64 1.34
CA CYS A 239 -12.03 0.30 2.58
C CYS A 239 -11.41 -0.96 3.17
N HIS A 240 -11.14 -0.95 4.48
CA HIS A 240 -10.85 -2.19 5.22
C HIS A 240 -12.17 -2.83 5.66
N ASP A 241 -12.39 -4.10 5.32
CA ASP A 241 -13.55 -4.87 5.81
C ASP A 241 -13.25 -5.52 7.16
N TYR A 242 -12.78 -4.72 8.11
CA TYR A 242 -12.47 -5.22 9.43
C TYR A 242 -13.75 -5.60 10.17
N GLN A 243 -13.83 -6.86 10.60
CA GLN A 243 -14.87 -7.25 11.55
C GLN A 243 -14.63 -6.52 12.88
N ILE A 244 -15.49 -5.54 13.19
CA ILE A 244 -15.42 -4.76 14.42
C ILE A 244 -16.02 -5.57 15.56
N SER A 245 -15.22 -5.84 16.59
CA SER A 245 -15.72 -6.48 17.81
C SER A 245 -16.46 -5.45 18.67
N TYR A 246 -17.74 -5.72 18.96
CA TYR A 246 -18.54 -4.88 19.84
C TYR A 246 -18.74 -5.57 21.18
N ARG A 247 -18.48 -4.84 22.27
CA ARG A 247 -18.73 -5.33 23.63
C ARG A 247 -20.22 -5.51 23.90
N PHE A 248 -21.05 -4.59 23.43
CA PHE A 248 -22.49 -4.60 23.62
C PHE A 248 -23.20 -4.86 22.30
N ILE A 249 -24.05 -5.88 22.24
CA ILE A 249 -24.85 -6.20 21.05
C ILE A 249 -26.32 -6.11 21.42
N TYR A 250 -27.05 -5.24 20.72
CA TYR A 250 -28.49 -5.08 20.84
C TYR A 250 -29.18 -5.82 19.70
N LYS A 251 -30.26 -6.55 20.00
CA LYS A 251 -31.06 -7.27 19.00
C LYS A 251 -32.51 -6.85 19.05
N CYS A 252 -33.17 -6.89 17.90
CA CYS A 252 -34.63 -6.82 17.85
C CYS A 252 -35.24 -8.15 18.35
N ARG A 253 -36.38 -8.08 19.05
CA ARG A 253 -37.14 -9.27 19.47
C ARG A 253 -37.95 -9.92 18.34
N LYS A 254 -38.22 -9.19 17.25
CA LYS A 254 -39.12 -9.63 16.17
C LYS A 254 -38.42 -9.96 14.85
N CYS A 255 -37.23 -9.43 14.61
CA CYS A 255 -36.50 -9.63 13.34
C CYS A 255 -35.00 -9.76 13.58
N ASN A 256 -34.24 -10.00 12.51
CA ASN A 256 -32.80 -10.25 12.57
C ASN A 256 -31.94 -8.99 12.72
N TRP A 257 -32.54 -7.82 12.95
CA TRP A 257 -31.78 -6.58 13.13
C TRP A 257 -30.94 -6.62 14.40
N LYS A 258 -29.66 -6.19 14.27
CA LYS A 258 -28.70 -6.11 15.37
C LYS A 258 -27.94 -4.78 15.30
N ALA A 259 -27.57 -4.24 16.45
CA ALA A 259 -26.71 -3.08 16.56
C ALA A 259 -25.58 -3.33 17.57
N GLY A 260 -24.34 -3.23 17.08
CA GLY A 260 -23.14 -3.26 17.92
C GLY A 260 -22.82 -1.89 18.53
N ARG A 261 -22.38 -1.89 19.79
CA ARG A 261 -21.88 -0.72 20.52
C ARG A 261 -20.65 -1.05 21.35
N HIS A 262 -19.72 -0.10 21.40
CA HIS A 262 -18.50 -0.17 22.23
C HIS A 262 -18.74 0.20 23.70
N SER A 263 -19.90 0.80 24.00
CA SER A 263 -20.32 1.20 25.35
C SER A 263 -21.81 0.92 25.54
N LYS A 264 -22.27 0.72 26.79
CA LYS A 264 -23.70 0.54 27.08
C LYS A 264 -24.47 1.74 26.55
N CYS A 265 -25.56 1.48 25.83
CA CYS A 265 -26.47 2.46 25.28
C CYS A 265 -27.90 2.16 25.76
N PRO A 266 -28.34 2.71 26.91
CA PRO A 266 -29.70 2.49 27.43
C PRO A 266 -30.78 2.91 26.43
N ARG A 267 -30.53 4.00 25.67
CA ARG A 267 -31.43 4.47 24.60
C ARG A 267 -31.75 3.40 23.57
N LEU A 268 -30.83 2.47 23.29
CA LEU A 268 -31.07 1.38 22.36
C LEU A 268 -32.00 0.29 22.93
N LEU A 269 -32.23 0.23 24.25
CA LEU A 269 -33.22 -0.66 24.88
C LEU A 269 -34.63 -0.05 24.81
N GLU A 270 -34.72 1.27 24.86
CA GLU A 270 -35.96 2.03 24.82
C GLU A 270 -36.42 2.32 23.38
N SER A 271 -35.48 2.29 22.42
CA SER A 271 -35.77 2.56 21.01
C SER A 271 -36.52 1.40 20.33
N LYS A 272 -37.38 1.74 19.37
CA LYS A 272 -37.97 0.78 18.44
C LYS A 272 -36.97 0.36 17.37
N CYS A 273 -37.05 -0.89 16.95
CA CYS A 273 -36.28 -1.44 15.85
C CYS A 273 -36.55 -0.62 14.57
N PRO A 274 -35.51 -0.14 13.87
CA PRO A 274 -35.69 0.66 12.66
C PRO A 274 -36.27 -0.14 11.50
N ASN A 275 -36.18 -1.47 11.51
CA ASN A 275 -36.67 -2.32 10.42
C ASN A 275 -38.14 -2.74 10.58
N CYS A 276 -38.60 -3.03 11.80
CA CYS A 276 -39.94 -3.58 12.03
C CYS A 276 -40.73 -2.93 13.19
N GLY A 277 -40.18 -1.90 13.83
CA GLY A 277 -40.80 -1.20 14.95
C GLY A 277 -40.88 -1.99 16.27
N GLY A 278 -40.40 -3.24 16.31
CA GLY A 278 -40.38 -4.07 17.51
C GLY A 278 -39.41 -3.58 18.58
N SER A 279 -39.59 -3.99 19.84
CA SER A 279 -38.66 -3.66 20.92
C SER A 279 -37.32 -4.41 20.77
N THR A 280 -36.30 -3.85 21.41
CA THR A 280 -34.91 -4.32 21.40
C THR A 280 -34.50 -4.83 22.78
N TYR A 281 -33.43 -5.61 22.83
CA TYR A 281 -32.83 -6.10 24.08
C TYR A 281 -31.32 -6.22 23.93
N LEU A 282 -30.60 -6.22 25.06
CA LEU A 282 -29.16 -6.46 25.10
C LEU A 282 -28.90 -7.97 25.10
N GLU A 283 -28.21 -8.47 24.10
CA GLU A 283 -27.82 -9.88 23.99
C GLU A 283 -26.45 -10.16 24.63
N LYS A 284 -25.46 -9.30 24.36
CA LYS A 284 -24.07 -9.47 24.81
C LYS A 284 -23.60 -8.24 25.57
N SER A 285 -22.86 -8.40 26.67
CA SER A 285 -22.34 -7.33 27.54
C SER A 285 -20.90 -7.52 27.98
#